data_AF-A0A918X6W0-F1
#
_entry.id   AF-A0A918X6W0-F1
#
_cell.length_a   1.000
_cell.length_b   1.000
_cell.length_c   1.000
_cell.angle_alpha   90.00
_cell.angle_beta   90.00
_cell.angle_gamma   90.00
#
_symmetry.space_group_name_H-M   'P 1'
#
loop_
_entity.id
_entity.type
_entity.pdbx_description
1 polymer ?
#
loop_
_entity_poly.entity_id
_entity_poly.type
_entity_poly.pdbx_seq_one_letter_code
_entity_poly.pdbx_strand_id
1 'polypeptide(L)'
;MRAKKIFGVDRAVLISQGFHIRRAVALCEAAGVDGFGVGVDDEHDATWYYGGAREVFAAGKALLDATFRPDPHFLGEREKGVTEALAGGAAR
;
A
#
# COMPACT_ATOMS: atom_id res chain seq x y z
N MET A 1 -5.28 -1.04 7.79
CA MET A 1 -4.10 -1.13 6.89
C MET A 1 -2.89 -1.68 7.66
N ARG A 2 -2.00 -2.44 7.01
CA ARG A 2 -0.86 -3.13 7.66
C ARG A 2 0.14 -2.18 8.32
N ALA A 3 0.47 -1.03 7.72
CA ALA A 3 1.42 -0.07 8.29
C ALA A 3 1.07 0.33 9.73
N LYS A 4 -0.21 0.61 10.01
CA LYS A 4 -0.68 0.88 11.37
C LYS A 4 -0.64 -0.38 12.26
N LYS A 5 -1.32 -1.45 11.83
CA LYS A 5 -1.60 -2.62 12.69
C LYS A 5 -0.38 -3.51 12.94
N ILE A 6 0.47 -3.66 11.94
CA ILE A 6 1.64 -4.56 11.96
C ILE A 6 2.91 -3.77 12.30
N PHE A 7 3.11 -2.61 11.69
CA PHE A 7 4.36 -1.86 11.77
C PHE A 7 4.33 -0.66 12.73
N GLY A 8 3.16 -0.33 13.32
CA GLY A 8 3.04 0.77 14.28
C GLY A 8 3.27 2.16 13.68
N VAL A 9 3.04 2.34 12.37
CA VAL A 9 3.24 3.62 11.69
C VAL A 9 2.08 4.57 11.97
N ASP A 10 2.39 5.78 12.45
CA ASP A 10 1.43 6.86 12.71
C ASP A 10 1.43 7.96 11.64
N ARG A 11 2.57 8.15 10.95
CA ARG A 11 2.75 9.13 9.87
C ARG A 11 3.54 8.51 8.73
N ALA A 12 3.16 8.78 7.48
CA ALA A 12 3.80 8.21 6.30
C ALA A 12 3.90 9.22 5.15
N VAL A 13 5.08 9.25 4.50
CA VAL A 13 5.24 9.85 3.17
C VAL A 13 5.18 8.72 2.14
N LEU A 14 4.23 8.82 1.23
CA LEU A 14 4.01 7.89 0.14
C LEU A 14 4.66 8.49 -1.11
N ILE A 15 5.47 7.69 -1.81
CA ILE A 15 6.05 8.07 -3.09
C ILE A 15 5.65 6.99 -4.09
N SER A 16 4.85 7.36 -5.09
CA SER A 16 4.30 6.41 -6.05
C SER A 16 3.82 7.13 -7.30
N GLN A 17 3.34 6.34 -8.25
CA GLN A 17 2.73 6.81 -9.49
C GLN A 17 1.55 7.75 -9.22
N GLY A 18 1.38 8.79 -10.04
CA GLY A 18 0.38 9.82 -9.81
C GLY A 18 -1.06 9.31 -9.67
N PHE A 19 -1.42 8.22 -10.36
CA PHE A 19 -2.75 7.61 -10.25
C PHE A 19 -2.93 6.77 -8.97
N HIS A 20 -1.84 6.20 -8.44
CA HIS A 20 -1.86 5.40 -7.22
C HIS A 20 -1.84 6.23 -5.94
N ILE A 21 -1.20 7.41 -5.98
CA ILE A 21 -0.95 8.19 -4.77
C ILE A 21 -2.23 8.64 -4.07
N ARG A 22 -3.27 9.01 -4.82
CA ARG A 22 -4.56 9.46 -4.28
C ARG A 22 -5.26 8.36 -3.48
N ARG A 23 -5.30 7.14 -4.04
CA ARG A 23 -5.89 5.96 -3.37
C ARG A 23 -5.09 5.60 -2.11
N ALA A 24 -3.76 5.69 -2.18
CA ALA A 24 -2.89 5.36 -1.06
C ALA A 24 -3.06 6.34 0.12
N VAL A 25 -3.15 7.65 -0.15
CA VAL A 25 -3.40 8.68 0.89
C VAL A 25 -4.75 8.45 1.56
N ALA A 26 -5.83 8.26 0.79
CA ALA A 26 -7.16 8.00 1.34
C ALA A 26 -7.21 6.75 2.24
N LEU A 27 -6.48 5.68 1.88
CA LEU A 27 -6.38 4.47 2.69
C LEU A 27 -5.55 4.69 3.98
N CYS A 28 -4.61 5.62 3.99
CA CYS A 28 -3.87 6.00 5.20
C CYS A 28 -4.77 6.77 6.17
N GLU A 29 -5.47 7.79 5.67
CA GLU A 29 -6.40 8.61 6.46
C GLU A 29 -7.50 7.75 7.08
N ALA A 30 -8.16 6.90 6.27
CA ALA A 30 -9.18 5.97 6.75
C ALA A 30 -8.66 4.95 7.78
N ALA A 31 -7.35 4.73 7.83
CA ALA A 31 -6.71 3.85 8.80
C ALA A 31 -6.10 4.58 10.01
N GLY A 32 -6.28 5.90 10.13
CA GLY A 32 -5.72 6.72 11.21
C GLY A 32 -4.20 6.89 11.12
N VAL A 33 -3.67 6.96 9.90
CA VAL A 33 -2.28 7.30 9.59
C VAL A 33 -2.28 8.64 8.84
N ASP A 34 -1.51 9.60 9.33
CA ASP A 34 -1.30 10.89 8.67
C ASP A 34 -0.43 10.68 7.41
N GLY A 35 -1.04 10.80 6.24
CA GLY A 35 -0.45 10.41 4.95
C GLY A 35 -0.18 11.61 4.05
N PHE A 36 1.08 11.78 3.62
CA PHE A 36 1.46 12.75 2.59
C PHE A 36 1.85 12.03 1.30
N GLY A 37 1.37 12.50 0.15
CA GLY A 37 1.58 11.83 -1.15
C GLY A 37 2.47 12.62 -2.10
N VAL A 38 3.48 11.97 -2.67
CA VAL A 38 4.31 12.47 -3.77
C VAL A 38 4.05 11.60 -5.00
N GLY A 39 3.39 12.19 -5.99
CA GLY A 39 3.20 11.57 -7.30
C GLY A 39 4.46 11.71 -8.15
N VAL A 40 4.91 10.63 -8.77
CA VAL A 40 5.90 10.64 -9.84
C VAL A 40 5.22 10.38 -11.18
N ASP A 41 5.75 10.99 -12.24
CA ASP A 41 5.26 10.78 -13.60
C ASP A 41 5.58 9.34 -14.07
N ASP A 42 4.66 8.79 -14.85
CA ASP A 42 4.77 7.45 -15.41
C ASP A 42 5.25 7.49 -16.85
N GLU A 43 6.26 6.68 -17.15
CA GLU A 43 6.61 6.36 -18.52
C GLU A 43 5.65 5.27 -19.04
N HIS A 44 4.84 5.62 -20.04
CA HIS A 44 3.79 4.76 -20.57
C HIS A 44 4.35 3.75 -21.59
N ASP A 45 5.18 2.84 -21.09
CA ASP A 45 5.80 1.78 -21.88
C ASP A 45 4.95 0.50 -21.94
N ALA A 46 5.45 -0.54 -22.61
CA ALA A 46 4.76 -1.82 -22.69
C ALA A 46 4.50 -2.47 -21.31
N THR A 47 5.38 -2.21 -20.33
CA THR A 47 5.26 -2.71 -18.95
C THR A 47 4.07 -2.07 -18.25
N TRP A 48 3.91 -0.75 -18.41
CA TRP A 48 2.79 0.02 -17.86
C TRP A 48 1.45 -0.50 -18.40
N TYR A 49 1.34 -0.69 -19.72
CA TYR A 49 0.10 -1.21 -20.33
C TYR A 49 -0.20 -2.66 -19.92
N TYR A 50 0.82 -3.52 -19.84
CA TYR A 50 0.66 -4.89 -19.36
C TYR A 50 0.17 -4.91 -17.90
N GLY A 51 0.73 -4.06 -17.04
CA GLY A 51 0.29 -3.87 -15.65
C GLY A 51 -1.18 -3.42 -15.57
N GLY A 52 -1.58 -2.45 -16.38
CA GLY A 52 -2.96 -1.98 -16.46
C GLY A 52 -3.94 -3.09 -16.86
N ALA A 53 -3.62 -3.87 -17.89
CA ALA A 53 -4.44 -5.01 -18.30
C ALA A 53 -4.57 -6.05 -17.18
N ARG A 54 -3.47 -6.37 -16.50
CA ARG A 54 -3.48 -7.27 -15.34
C ARG A 54 -4.38 -6.73 -14.22
N GLU A 55 -4.35 -5.43 -13.93
CA GLU A 55 -5.15 -4.83 -12.86
C GLU A 55 -6.65 -4.94 -13.12
N VAL A 56 -7.10 -4.85 -14.38
CA VAL A 56 -8.51 -5.11 -14.75
C VAL A 56 -8.94 -6.52 -14.38
N PHE A 57 -8.14 -7.54 -14.72
CA PHE A 57 -8.44 -8.92 -14.34
C PHE A 57 -8.38 -9.15 -12.83
N ALA A 58 -7.38 -8.55 -12.16
CA ALA A 58 -7.23 -8.65 -10.70
C ALA A 58 -8.41 -7.99 -9.96
N ALA A 59 -8.92 -6.86 -10.45
CA ALA A 59 -10.10 -6.19 -9.91
C ALA A 59 -11.36 -7.05 -10.08
N GLY A 60 -11.54 -7.68 -11.24
CA GLY A 60 -12.62 -8.65 -11.46
C GLY A 60 -12.56 -9.83 -10.49
N LYS A 61 -11.36 -10.41 -10.29
CA LYS A 61 -11.15 -11.45 -9.27
C LYS A 61 -11.49 -10.94 -7.87
N ALA A 62 -10.99 -9.77 -7.47
CA ALA A 62 -11.23 -9.21 -6.15
C ALA A 62 -12.73 -8.98 -5.88
N LEU A 63 -13.50 -8.60 -6.89
CA LEU A 63 -14.96 -8.51 -6.81
C LEU A 63 -15.60 -9.88 -6.56
N LEU A 64 -15.16 -10.92 -7.28
CA LEU A 64 -15.63 -12.30 -7.05
C LEU A 64 -15.27 -12.75 -5.62
N ASP A 65 -14.03 -12.57 -5.19
CA ASP A 65 -13.57 -12.91 -3.84
C ASP A 65 -14.39 -12.15 -2.77
N ALA A 66 -14.67 -10.86 -2.95
CA ALA A 66 -15.50 -10.10 -2.02
C ALA A 66 -16.98 -10.56 -1.99
N THR A 67 -17.48 -11.07 -3.12
CA THR A 67 -18.86 -11.57 -3.24
C THR A 67 -19.01 -12.95 -2.59
N PHE A 68 -18.05 -13.85 -2.83
CA PHE A 68 -18.10 -15.23 -2.35
C PHE A 68 -17.42 -15.43 -0.98
N ARG A 69 -16.67 -14.43 -0.50
CA ARG A 69 -15.96 -14.41 0.79
C ARG A 69 -15.24 -15.74 1.13
N PRO A 70 -14.32 -16.21 0.28
CA PRO A 70 -13.48 -17.35 0.64
C PRO A 70 -12.61 -17.01 1.87
N ASP A 71 -12.26 -18.02 2.67
CA ASP A 71 -11.49 -17.81 3.90
C ASP A 71 -10.10 -17.18 3.62
N PRO A 72 -9.70 -16.14 4.39
CA PRO A 72 -8.42 -15.48 4.19
C PRO A 72 -7.27 -16.36 4.68
N HIS A 73 -6.32 -16.65 3.80
CA HIS A 73 -5.23 -17.60 4.06
C HIS A 73 -4.06 -17.03 4.88
N PHE A 74 -3.83 -15.70 4.91
CA PHE A 74 -2.65 -15.10 5.55
C PHE A 74 -2.92 -13.72 6.17
N LEU A 75 -2.74 -13.61 7.49
CA LEU A 75 -2.74 -12.32 8.21
C LEU A 75 -1.33 -11.86 8.65
N GLY A 76 -0.37 -12.79 8.75
CA GLY A 76 1.01 -12.51 9.17
C GLY A 76 1.13 -12.06 10.63
N GLU A 77 2.35 -12.13 11.19
CA GLU A 77 2.64 -11.66 12.55
C GLU A 77 3.00 -10.16 12.58
N ARG A 78 3.06 -9.59 13.79
CA ARG A 78 3.49 -8.20 13.99
C ARG A 78 5.00 -8.06 13.81
N GLU A 79 5.45 -7.07 13.04
CA GLU A 79 6.86 -6.91 12.65
C GLU A 79 7.49 -5.65 13.28
N LYS A 80 8.77 -5.74 13.71
CA LYS A 80 9.49 -4.66 14.41
C LYS A 80 10.46 -3.84 13.53
N GLY A 81 10.68 -4.25 12.29
CA GLY A 81 11.77 -3.71 11.45
C GLY A 81 11.73 -2.20 11.23
N VAL A 82 10.54 -1.60 11.15
CA VAL A 82 10.40 -0.13 11.02
C VAL A 82 10.93 0.59 12.26
N THR A 83 10.55 0.13 13.45
CA THR A 83 11.00 0.71 14.72
C THR A 83 12.52 0.58 14.88
N GLU A 84 13.07 -0.57 14.53
CA GLU A 84 14.51 -0.84 14.58
C GLU A 84 15.30 0.04 13.61
N ALA A 85 14.81 0.21 12.38
CA ALA A 85 15.44 1.08 11.38
C ALA A 85 15.47 2.55 11.83
N LEU A 86 14.39 3.04 12.44
CA LEU A 86 14.34 4.40 12.98
C LEU A 86 15.29 4.59 14.18
N ALA A 87 15.40 3.58 15.05
CA ALA A 87 16.35 3.61 16.16
C ALA A 87 17.82 3.65 15.67
N GLY A 88 18.15 2.88 14.63
CA GLY A 88 19.48 2.91 14.01
C GLY A 88 19.79 4.20 13.24
N GLY A 89 18.77 4.84 12.67
CA GLY A 89 18.90 6.14 11.99
C GLY A 89 19.06 7.33 12.95
N ALA A 90 18.42 7.30 14.11
CA ALA A 90 18.55 8.33 15.15
C ALA A 90 19.91 8.29 15.88
N ALA A 91 20.66 7.19 15.75
CA ALA A 91 22.00 7.01 16.33
C ALA A 91 23.14 7.48 15.41
N ARG A 92 22.82 8.01 14.21
CA ARG A 92 23.76 8.62 13.26
C ARG A 92 23.53 10.13 13.21
#